data_AF-A0A6G3SF74-F1
#
_entry.id   AF-A0A6G3SF74-F1
#
_cell.length_a   1.000
_cell.length_b   1.000
_cell.length_c   1.000
_cell.angle_alpha   90.00
_cell.angle_beta   90.00
_cell.angle_gamma   90.00
#
_symmetry.space_group_name_H-M   'P 1'
#
loop_
_entity.id
_entity.type
_entity.pdbx_description
1 polymer ?
#
loop_
_entity_poly.entity_id
_entity_poly.type
_entity_poly.pdbx_seq_one_letter_code
_entity_poly.pdbx_strand_id
1 'polypeptide(L)'
;MPSANFSALLRTPGAGAFFLTACVGRVGLAMTGLGIVWLVHARTGSYADAGLVTGCFAVADALAGPQLGRLVDRFGQTRTLPCTLAAHAGAVALLVTGAVPDAVAGALVGATLPQISAFAAARWSALLHGAAA
;
A
#
# COMPACT_ATOMS: atom_id res chain seq x y z
N MET A 1 6.12 -6.20 -35.04
CA MET A 1 6.27 -5.52 -33.74
C MET A 1 7.54 -6.07 -33.10
N PRO A 2 8.54 -5.25 -32.72
CA PRO A 2 9.71 -5.76 -32.02
C PRO A 2 9.24 -6.54 -30.80
N SER A 3 9.70 -7.77 -30.61
CA SER A 3 9.36 -8.58 -29.45
C SER A 3 9.80 -7.83 -28.19
N ALA A 4 8.85 -7.28 -27.44
CA ALA A 4 9.13 -6.59 -26.19
C ALA A 4 9.82 -7.57 -25.23
N ASN A 5 11.12 -7.40 -25.05
CA ASN A 5 11.91 -8.27 -24.18
C ASN A 5 11.96 -7.63 -22.79
N PHE A 6 11.37 -8.29 -21.78
CA PHE A 6 11.37 -7.81 -20.38
C PHE A 6 12.78 -7.54 -19.85
N SER A 7 13.78 -8.28 -20.33
CA SER A 7 15.18 -8.06 -19.97
C SER A 7 15.69 -6.69 -20.42
N ALA A 8 15.27 -6.22 -21.60
CA ALA A 8 15.63 -4.90 -22.10
C ALA A 8 14.97 -3.78 -21.26
N LEU A 9 13.75 -4.01 -20.77
CA LEU A 9 12.99 -3.10 -19.92
C LEU A 9 13.61 -2.95 -18.52
N LEU A 10 14.12 -4.04 -17.94
CA LEU A 10 14.80 -4.03 -16.64
C LEU A 10 16.21 -3.43 -16.71
N ARG A 11 16.81 -3.38 -17.90
CA ARG A 11 18.12 -2.75 -18.17
C ARG A 11 18.06 -1.23 -18.24
N THR A 12 16.87 -0.63 -18.29
CA THR A 12 16.72 0.82 -18.17
C THR A 12 17.27 1.29 -16.81
N PRO A 13 18.13 2.32 -16.75
CA PRO A 13 18.73 2.78 -15.51
C PRO A 13 17.68 3.04 -14.41
N GLY A 14 17.83 2.37 -13.26
CA GLY A 14 16.92 2.49 -12.11
C GLY A 14 15.65 1.63 -12.17
N ALA A 15 15.32 1.00 -13.30
CA ALA A 15 14.10 0.18 -13.44
C ALA A 15 14.14 -1.10 -12.60
N GLY A 16 15.28 -1.83 -12.60
CA GLY A 16 15.44 -3.04 -11.80
C GLY A 16 15.33 -2.81 -10.29
N ALA A 17 15.99 -1.76 -9.77
CA ALA A 17 15.92 -1.41 -8.35
C ALA A 17 14.50 -0.96 -7.92
N PHE A 18 13.82 -0.21 -8.78
CA PHE A 18 12.42 0.17 -8.56
C PHE A 18 11.49 -1.05 -8.60
N PHE A 19 11.67 -1.98 -9.53
CA PHE A 19 10.87 -3.21 -9.60
C PHE A 19 11.00 -4.04 -8.32
N LEU A 20 12.22 -4.25 -7.84
CA LEU A 20 12.47 -5.02 -6.61
C LEU A 20 11.82 -4.37 -5.39
N THR A 21 11.97 -3.06 -5.22
CA THR A 21 11.35 -2.33 -4.11
C THR A 21 9.82 -2.35 -4.19
N ALA A 22 9.24 -2.24 -5.39
CA ALA A 22 7.80 -2.37 -5.60
C ALA A 22 7.29 -3.80 -5.27
N CYS A 23 8.06 -4.85 -5.60
CA CYS A 23 7.72 -6.23 -5.25
C CYS A 23 7.70 -6.44 -3.73
N VAL A 24 8.73 -5.97 -3.02
CA VAL A 24 8.79 -6.05 -1.55
C VAL A 24 7.60 -5.30 -0.93
N GLY A 25 7.32 -4.09 -1.41
CA GLY A 25 6.17 -3.33 -0.97
C GLY A 25 4.84 -4.06 -1.19
N ARG A 26 4.68 -4.75 -2.32
CA ARG A 26 3.48 -5.54 -2.62
C ARG A 26 3.28 -6.71 -1.66
N VAL A 27 4.37 -7.38 -1.25
CA VAL A 27 4.29 -8.45 -0.24
C VAL A 27 3.77 -7.89 1.08
N GLY A 28 4.30 -6.74 1.52
CA GLY A 28 3.82 -6.07 2.72
C GLY A 28 2.33 -5.74 2.66
N LEU A 29 1.89 -5.16 1.53
CA LEU A 29 0.48 -4.80 1.31
C LEU A 29 -0.46 -6.01 1.41
N ALA A 30 -0.07 -7.13 0.77
CA ALA A 30 -0.84 -8.36 0.82
C ALA A 30 -0.85 -8.98 2.24
N MET A 31 0.24 -8.83 2.98
CA MET A 31 0.37 -9.34 4.34
C MET A 31 -0.37 -8.49 5.38
N THR A 32 -0.69 -7.22 5.10
CA THR A 32 -1.38 -6.35 6.08
C THR A 32 -2.70 -6.96 6.56
N GLY A 33 -3.56 -7.41 5.64
CA GLY A 33 -4.83 -8.03 5.99
C GLY A 33 -4.65 -9.32 6.81
N LEU A 34 -3.72 -10.19 6.41
CA LEU A 34 -3.40 -11.40 7.18
C LEU A 34 -2.84 -11.06 8.56
N GLY A 35 -1.94 -10.08 8.65
CA GLY A 35 -1.36 -9.62 9.90
C GLY A 35 -2.41 -9.11 10.88
N ILE A 36 -3.43 -8.39 10.40
CA ILE A 36 -4.58 -7.98 11.21
C ILE A 36 -5.31 -9.20 11.77
N VAL A 37 -5.65 -10.17 10.91
CA VAL A 37 -6.36 -11.40 11.33
C VAL A 37 -5.58 -12.11 12.44
N TRP A 38 -4.29 -12.38 12.19
CA TRP A 38 -3.43 -13.10 13.14
C TRP A 38 -3.23 -12.33 14.44
N LEU A 39 -3.02 -11.02 14.38
CA LEU A 39 -2.82 -10.19 15.57
C LEU A 39 -4.07 -10.17 16.45
N VAL A 40 -5.24 -9.92 15.86
CA VAL A 40 -6.50 -9.84 16.60
C VAL A 40 -6.87 -11.23 17.15
N HIS A 41 -6.70 -12.28 16.35
CA HIS A 41 -6.93 -13.65 16.81
C HIS A 41 -5.98 -14.04 17.95
N ALA A 42 -4.69 -13.67 17.88
CA ALA A 42 -3.73 -13.95 18.94
C ALA A 42 -4.08 -13.25 20.27
N ARG A 43 -4.76 -12.10 20.23
CA ARG A 43 -5.20 -11.37 21.44
C ARG A 43 -6.55 -11.85 21.97
N THR A 44 -7.49 -12.16 21.09
CA THR A 44 -8.91 -12.42 21.45
C THR A 44 -9.28 -13.89 21.44
N GLY A 45 -8.54 -14.74 20.72
CA GLY A 45 -8.90 -16.12 20.42
C GLY A 45 -10.04 -16.27 19.40
N SER A 46 -10.55 -15.17 18.84
CA SER A 46 -11.79 -15.14 18.05
C SER A 46 -11.52 -14.77 16.59
N TYR A 47 -11.92 -15.66 15.66
CA TYR A 47 -11.89 -15.34 14.23
C TYR A 47 -13.03 -14.41 13.81
N ALA A 48 -14.11 -14.34 14.59
CA ALA A 48 -15.20 -13.39 14.33
C ALA A 48 -14.71 -11.96 14.53
N ASP A 49 -14.00 -11.68 15.63
CA ASP A 49 -13.45 -10.35 15.91
C ASP A 49 -12.35 -10.00 14.90
N ALA A 50 -11.46 -10.94 14.61
CA ALA A 50 -10.45 -10.78 13.57
C ALA A 50 -11.07 -10.47 12.19
N GLY A 51 -12.16 -11.15 11.85
CA GLY A 51 -12.93 -10.91 10.64
C GLY A 51 -13.57 -9.53 10.61
N LEU A 52 -14.16 -9.07 11.72
CA LEU A 52 -14.75 -7.74 11.83
C LEU A 52 -13.70 -6.65 11.62
N VAL A 53 -12.56 -6.73 12.30
CA VAL A 53 -11.48 -5.74 12.18
C VAL A 53 -10.90 -5.72 10.76
N THR A 54 -10.70 -6.90 10.17
CA THR A 54 -10.22 -7.02 8.79
C THR A 54 -11.27 -6.51 7.78
N GLY A 55 -12.56 -6.69 8.08
CA GLY A 55 -13.66 -6.11 7.31
C GLY A 55 -13.65 -4.58 7.35
N CYS A 56 -13.48 -3.98 8.54
CA CYS A 56 -13.32 -2.53 8.70
C CYS A 56 -12.12 -2.00 7.90
N PHE A 57 -10.99 -2.70 7.95
CA PHE A 57 -9.81 -2.42 7.12
C PHE A 57 -10.17 -2.42 5.62
N ALA A 58 -10.80 -3.49 5.12
CA ALA A 58 -11.11 -3.63 3.70
C ALA A 58 -12.10 -2.57 3.20
N VAL A 59 -13.14 -2.26 3.99
CA VAL A 59 -14.10 -1.20 3.66
C VAL A 59 -13.42 0.17 3.62
N ALA A 60 -12.57 0.46 4.61
CA ALA A 60 -11.87 1.72 4.68
C ALA A 60 -10.87 1.90 3.51
N ASP A 61 -10.11 0.85 3.15
CA ASP A 61 -9.21 0.88 2.00
C ASP A 61 -9.98 1.06 0.68
N ALA A 62 -11.08 0.33 0.49
CA ALA A 62 -11.92 0.48 -0.70
C ALA A 62 -12.47 1.91 -0.86
N LEU A 63 -12.82 2.55 0.25
CA LEU A 63 -13.31 3.93 0.25
C LEU A 63 -12.18 4.95 0.10
N ALA A 64 -11.04 4.78 0.77
CA ALA A 64 -9.96 5.77 0.81
C ALA A 64 -8.97 5.65 -0.36
N GLY A 65 -8.80 4.47 -0.94
CA GLY A 65 -7.86 4.20 -2.02
C GLY A 65 -7.97 5.18 -3.20
N PRO A 66 -9.17 5.41 -3.77
CA PRO A 66 -9.34 6.38 -4.86
C PRO A 66 -9.07 7.84 -4.43
N GLN A 67 -9.17 8.16 -3.14
CA GLN A 67 -8.96 9.51 -2.60
C GLN A 67 -7.47 9.76 -2.44
N LEU A 68 -6.73 8.76 -1.93
CA LEU A 68 -5.28 8.79 -1.87
C LEU A 68 -4.66 8.89 -3.28
N GLY A 69 -5.22 8.16 -4.25
CA GLY A 69 -4.83 8.30 -5.67
C GLY A 69 -4.98 9.74 -6.16
N ARG A 70 -6.17 10.32 -6.00
CA ARG A 70 -6.44 11.73 -6.36
C ARG A 70 -5.52 12.73 -5.64
N LEU A 71 -5.18 12.47 -4.37
CA LEU A 71 -4.28 13.32 -3.60
C LEU A 71 -2.86 13.29 -4.18
N VAL A 72 -2.40 12.12 -4.59
CA VAL A 72 -1.09 11.94 -5.22
C VAL A 72 -1.07 12.58 -6.60
N ASP A 73 -2.13 12.43 -7.39
CA ASP A 73 -2.23 13.07 -8.70
C ASP A 73 -2.21 14.59 -8.60
N ARG A 74 -2.84 15.16 -7.55
CA ARG A 74 -2.91 16.61 -7.33
C ARG A 74 -1.63 17.23 -6.75
N PHE A 75 -1.01 16.57 -5.77
CA PHE A 75 0.12 17.14 -5.01
C PHE A 75 1.48 16.54 -5.38
N GLY A 76 1.48 15.50 -6.21
CA GLY A 76 2.66 14.76 -6.63
C GLY A 76 3.09 13.69 -5.62
N GLN A 77 3.66 12.60 -6.14
CA GLN A 77 4.10 11.46 -5.35
C GLN A 77 5.13 11.84 -4.27
N THR A 78 6.12 12.67 -4.61
CA THR A 78 7.23 13.01 -3.70
C THR A 78 6.76 13.71 -2.42
N ARG A 79 5.68 14.51 -2.50
CA ARG A 79 5.16 15.25 -1.34
C ARG A 79 4.15 14.44 -0.54
N THR A 80 3.33 13.64 -1.21
CA THR A 80 2.25 12.90 -0.54
C THR A 80 2.76 11.62 0.12
N LEU A 81 3.74 10.94 -0.48
CA LEU A 81 4.23 9.63 0.00
C LEU A 81 4.72 9.65 1.45
N PRO A 82 5.56 10.61 1.91
CA PRO A 82 6.02 10.64 3.30
C PRO A 82 4.88 10.82 4.29
N CYS A 83 3.90 11.68 3.97
CA CYS A 83 2.74 11.92 4.82
C CYS A 83 1.84 10.67 4.92
N THR A 84 1.56 10.01 3.80
CA THR A 84 0.78 8.76 3.78
C THR A 84 1.50 7.64 4.54
N LEU A 85 2.81 7.50 4.36
CA LEU A 85 3.61 6.52 5.09
C LEU A 85 3.62 6.78 6.60
N ALA A 86 3.78 8.04 7.03
CA ALA A 86 3.72 8.41 8.45
C ALA A 86 2.35 8.13 9.06
N ALA A 87 1.27 8.48 8.35
CA ALA A 87 -0.09 8.19 8.78
C ALA A 87 -0.33 6.67 8.90
N HIS A 88 0.14 5.89 7.93
CA HIS A 88 0.02 4.44 7.95
C HIS A 88 0.80 3.80 9.08
N ALA A 89 2.05 4.22 9.30
CA ALA A 89 2.86 3.76 10.42
C ALA A 89 2.19 4.06 11.77
N GLY A 90 1.61 5.25 11.91
CA GLY A 90 0.82 5.61 13.10
C GLY A 90 -0.40 4.72 13.29
N ALA A 91 -1.17 4.45 12.22
CA ALA A 91 -2.33 3.57 12.29
C ALA A 91 -1.96 2.13 12.67
N VAL A 92 -0.87 1.59 12.11
CA VAL A 92 -0.34 0.27 12.48
C VAL A 92 0.11 0.26 13.94
N ALA A 93 0.78 1.31 14.42
CA ALA A 93 1.18 1.41 15.83
C ALA A 93 -0.04 1.44 16.76
N LEU A 94 -1.10 2.17 16.43
CA LEU A 94 -2.36 2.16 17.19
C LEU A 94 -2.98 0.75 17.27
N LEU A 95 -2.99 0.01 16.15
CA LEU A 95 -3.46 -1.37 16.12
C LEU A 95 -2.58 -2.29 16.98
N VAL A 96 -1.25 -2.20 16.86
CA VAL A 96 -0.29 -3.05 17.58
C VAL A 96 -0.27 -2.75 19.08
N THR A 97 -0.51 -1.52 19.48
CA THR A 97 -0.56 -1.12 20.90
C THR A 97 -1.93 -1.35 21.54
N GLY A 98 -3.00 -1.44 20.75
CA GLY A 98 -4.37 -1.49 21.27
C GLY A 98 -4.80 -0.19 21.93
N ALA A 99 -4.18 0.95 21.55
CA ALA A 99 -4.46 2.25 22.15
C ALA A 99 -5.87 2.79 21.81
N VAL A 100 -6.52 2.22 20.80
CA VAL A 100 -7.89 2.51 20.37
C VAL A 100 -8.61 1.19 20.06
N PRO A 101 -9.96 1.16 19.95
CA PRO A 101 -10.67 -0.05 19.60
C PRO A 101 -10.17 -0.67 18.29
N ASP A 102 -9.98 -1.99 18.25
CA ASP A 102 -9.34 -2.67 17.11
C ASP A 102 -10.05 -2.39 15.78
N ALA A 103 -11.39 -2.30 15.77
CA ALA A 103 -12.15 -1.94 14.57
C ALA A 103 -11.79 -0.54 14.02
N VAL A 104 -11.57 0.44 14.92
CA VAL A 104 -11.14 1.79 14.55
C VAL A 104 -9.70 1.75 14.03
N ALA A 105 -8.81 1.03 14.72
CA ALA A 105 -7.43 0.89 14.28
C ALA A 105 -7.33 0.19 12.91
N GLY A 106 -8.07 -0.89 12.69
CA GLY A 106 -8.16 -1.58 11.41
C GLY A 106 -8.66 -0.68 10.28
N ALA A 107 -9.72 0.11 10.53
CA ALA A 107 -10.20 1.10 9.59
C ALA A 107 -9.14 2.17 9.27
N LEU A 108 -8.40 2.67 10.27
CA LEU A 108 -7.31 3.63 10.05
C LEU A 108 -6.18 3.03 9.22
N VAL A 109 -5.81 1.76 9.45
CA VAL A 109 -4.80 1.04 8.67
C VAL A 109 -5.22 0.96 7.21
N GLY A 110 -6.50 0.64 6.95
CA GLY A 110 -7.06 0.58 5.60
C GLY A 110 -7.12 1.95 4.93
N ALA A 111 -7.60 2.97 5.65
CA ALA A 111 -7.74 4.32 5.14
C ALA A 111 -6.41 5.00 4.77
N THR A 112 -5.30 4.52 5.34
CA THR A 112 -3.95 5.07 5.14
C THR A 112 -3.07 4.17 4.29
N LEU A 113 -3.60 3.05 3.77
CA LEU A 113 -2.84 2.04 3.06
C LEU A 113 -2.17 2.64 1.79
N PRO A 114 -0.82 2.59 1.68
CA PRO A 114 -0.12 3.16 0.54
C PRO A 114 -0.45 2.41 -0.77
N GLN A 115 -0.94 3.11 -1.79
CA GLN A 115 -1.35 2.52 -3.07
C GLN A 115 -0.15 2.27 -4.00
N ILE A 116 0.71 1.31 -3.64
CA ILE A 116 1.98 1.00 -4.32
C ILE A 116 1.78 0.67 -5.81
N SER A 117 0.67 0.04 -6.17
CA SER A 117 0.31 -0.30 -7.55
C SER A 117 0.11 0.95 -8.42
N ALA A 118 -0.61 1.96 -7.91
CA ALA A 118 -0.84 3.22 -8.61
C ALA A 118 0.47 4.00 -8.79
N PHE A 119 1.31 4.06 -7.75
CA PHE A 119 2.63 4.68 -7.82
C PHE A 119 3.54 3.99 -8.83
N ALA A 120 3.44 2.66 -8.91
CA ALA A 120 4.25 1.91 -9.83
C ALA A 120 3.84 2.17 -11.29
N ALA A 121 2.54 2.21 -11.58
CA ALA A 121 2.01 2.54 -12.90
C ALA A 121 2.44 3.95 -13.35
N ALA A 122 2.32 4.95 -12.48
CA ALA A 122 2.73 6.32 -12.77
C ALA A 122 4.24 6.42 -13.07
N ARG A 123 5.08 5.72 -12.30
CA ARG A 123 6.53 5.73 -12.48
C ARG A 123 6.98 5.00 -13.75
N TRP A 124 6.34 3.89 -14.09
CA TRP A 124 6.58 3.22 -15.38
C TRP A 124 6.19 4.10 -16.56
N SER A 125 5.05 4.79 -16.47
CA SER A 125 4.65 5.76 -17.50
C SER A 125 5.71 6.85 -17.68
N ALA A 126 6.19 7.46 -16.59
CA ALA A 126 7.24 8.49 -16.68
C ALA A 126 8.56 7.96 -17.28
N LEU A 127 9.00 6.76 -16.89
CA LEU A 127 10.23 6.14 -17.41
C LEU A 127 10.13 5.80 -18.90
N LEU A 128 8.98 5.32 -19.36
CA LEU A 128 8.78 4.93 -20.75
C LEU A 128 8.58 6.14 -21.68
N HIS A 129 7.93 7.20 -21.21
CA HIS A 129 7.83 8.46 -21.97
C HIS A 129 9.19 9.19 -22.04
N GLY A 130 10.00 9.15 -20.98
CA GLY A 130 11.33 9.75 -20.97
C GLY A 130 12.40 9.00 -21.79
N ALA A 131 12.19 7.71 -22.08
CA ALA A 131 13.07 6.91 -22.93
C ALA A 131 12.77 7.06 -24.44
N ALA A 132 11.65 7.70 -24.79
CA ALA A 132 11.21 7.94 -26.18
C ALA A 132 11.61 9.33 -26.72
N ALA A 133 12.29 10.14 -25.92
CA ALA A 133 12.88 11.44 -26.29
C ALA A 133 14.41 11.34 -26.32
#